data_AF-A0A835Z778-F1
#
_entry.id   AF-A0A835Z778-F1
#
_cell.length_a   1.000
_cell.length_b   1.000
_cell.length_c   1.000
_cell.angle_alpha   90.00
_cell.angle_beta   90.00
_cell.angle_gamma   90.00
#
_symmetry.space_group_name_H-M   'P 1'
#
loop_
_entity.id
_entity.type
_entity.pdbx_description
1 polymer ?
#
loop_
_entity_poly.entity_id
_entity_poly.type
_entity_poly.pdbx_seq_one_letter_code
_entity_poly.pdbx_strand_id
1 'polypeptide(L)'
;MACHGRRQRTTAQQQYLYSAEQLARSDVSDYIEDRVKATQPAGTSPIAVRLVSNKELAMRVPPPIPATFCAAERDPLPARSKCTSQALCLSQEVNGLWVLLFIKYTQEYRADAPPCNRGRVYIAYIDSVAHSQPCSRRVAAHQEMQLCT
;
A
#
# COMPACT_ATOMS: atom_id res chain seq x y z
N MET A 1 -41.79 13.86 -31.67
CA MET A 1 -40.70 14.86 -31.55
C MET A 1 -39.48 14.16 -30.98
N ALA A 2 -38.49 13.87 -31.82
CA ALA A 2 -37.28 13.15 -31.44
C ALA A 2 -36.14 14.17 -31.22
N CYS A 3 -35.55 14.19 -30.02
CA CYS A 3 -34.34 14.97 -29.75
C CYS A 3 -33.11 14.10 -30.00
N HIS A 4 -32.52 14.24 -31.18
CA HIS A 4 -31.17 13.74 -31.49
C HIS A 4 -30.12 14.72 -30.93
N GLY A 5 -29.73 14.52 -29.67
CA GLY A 5 -28.56 15.17 -29.09
C GLY A 5 -27.29 14.39 -29.43
N ARG A 6 -26.69 14.65 -30.59
CA ARG A 6 -25.35 14.15 -30.96
C ARG A 6 -24.33 14.76 -29.99
N ARG A 7 -23.92 14.01 -28.96
CA ARG A 7 -22.72 14.35 -28.16
C ARG A 7 -21.51 14.28 -29.10
N GLN A 8 -21.01 15.45 -29.48
CA GLN A 8 -19.75 15.56 -30.21
C GLN A 8 -18.65 15.00 -29.31
N ARG A 9 -18.04 13.92 -29.79
CA ARG A 9 -16.92 13.24 -29.14
C ARG A 9 -15.68 14.08 -29.45
N THR A 10 -15.29 14.95 -28.53
CA THR A 10 -14.06 15.74 -28.64
C THR A 10 -12.86 14.80 -28.59
N THR A 11 -12.30 14.55 -29.77
CA THR A 11 -11.04 13.86 -30.02
C THR A 11 -9.86 14.78 -29.68
N ALA A 12 -9.44 14.75 -28.43
CA ALA A 12 -8.06 14.96 -28.01
C ALA A 12 -7.90 14.10 -26.75
N GLN A 13 -7.22 12.96 -26.87
CA GLN A 13 -6.81 12.18 -25.69
C GLN A 13 -5.93 13.10 -24.85
N GLN A 14 -6.50 13.66 -23.79
CA GLN A 14 -5.75 14.41 -22.82
C GLN A 14 -4.84 13.41 -22.11
N GLN A 15 -3.63 13.24 -22.63
CA GLN A 15 -2.63 12.38 -22.01
C GLN A 15 -2.32 12.99 -20.65
N TYR A 16 -2.80 12.33 -19.60
CA TYR A 16 -2.45 12.68 -18.24
C TYR A 16 -0.94 12.55 -18.10
N LEU A 17 -0.28 13.64 -17.68
CA LEU A 17 1.18 13.71 -17.56
C LEU A 17 1.75 12.72 -16.55
N TYR A 18 0.90 12.16 -15.67
CA TYR A 18 1.30 11.28 -14.59
C TYR A 18 0.37 10.07 -14.52
N SER A 19 0.92 8.87 -14.76
CA SER A 19 0.23 7.58 -14.60
C SER A 19 0.77 6.82 -13.38
N ALA A 20 -0.04 5.92 -12.80
CA ALA A 20 0.44 5.09 -11.70
C ALA A 20 1.55 4.12 -12.15
N GLU A 21 1.58 3.74 -13.44
CA GLU A 21 2.64 2.89 -14.00
C GLU A 21 4.01 3.56 -13.99
N GLN A 22 4.06 4.88 -14.18
CA GLN A 22 5.28 5.68 -14.22
C GLN A 22 5.92 5.88 -12.84
N LEU A 23 5.20 5.56 -11.75
CA LEU A 23 5.79 5.59 -10.42
C LEU A 23 6.92 4.55 -10.32
N ALA A 24 7.93 4.89 -9.51
CA ALA A 24 9.11 4.05 -9.31
C ALA A 24 8.74 2.61 -8.92
N ARG A 25 9.37 1.65 -9.60
CA ARG A 25 9.25 0.22 -9.32
C ARG A 25 10.29 -0.21 -8.29
N SER A 26 9.99 -1.30 -7.60
CA SER A 26 10.83 -1.96 -6.62
C SER A 26 10.52 -3.46 -6.64
N ASP A 27 11.47 -4.29 -6.21
CA ASP A 27 11.27 -5.75 -6.18
C ASP A 27 10.03 -6.15 -5.37
N VAL A 28 9.80 -5.48 -4.23
CA VAL A 28 8.61 -5.71 -3.40
C VAL A 28 7.34 -5.30 -4.13
N SER A 29 7.32 -4.12 -4.77
CA SER A 29 6.12 -3.68 -5.49
C SER A 29 5.80 -4.59 -6.68
N ASP A 30 6.83 -5.05 -7.40
CA ASP A 30 6.68 -5.91 -8.57
C ASP A 30 6.19 -7.31 -8.19
N TYR A 31 6.77 -7.89 -7.14
CA TYR A 31 6.32 -9.17 -6.58
C TYR A 31 4.83 -9.13 -6.19
N ILE A 32 4.41 -8.07 -5.50
CA ILE A 32 3.01 -7.93 -5.08
C ILE A 32 2.10 -7.65 -6.28
N GLU A 33 2.55 -6.86 -7.25
CA GLU A 33 1.80 -6.58 -8.47
C GLU A 33 1.47 -7.87 -9.24
N ASP A 34 2.44 -8.75 -9.44
CA ASP A 34 2.26 -10.01 -10.15
C ASP A 34 1.24 -10.92 -9.43
N ARG A 35 1.32 -10.97 -8.10
CA ARG A 35 0.37 -11.71 -7.24
C ARG A 35 -1.04 -11.15 -7.35
N VAL A 36 -1.20 -9.83 -7.27
CA VAL A 36 -2.50 -9.16 -7.44
C VAL A 36 -3.05 -9.42 -8.84
N LYS A 37 -2.24 -9.29 -9.89
CA LYS A 37 -2.63 -9.56 -11.28
C LYS A 37 -3.10 -11.00 -11.48
N ALA A 38 -2.47 -11.97 -10.83
CA ALA A 38 -2.87 -13.38 -10.90
C ALA A 38 -4.29 -13.65 -10.34
N THR A 39 -4.83 -12.76 -9.49
CA THR A 39 -6.20 -12.87 -8.97
C THR A 39 -7.27 -12.36 -9.95
N GLN A 40 -6.86 -11.66 -11.00
CA GLN A 40 -7.75 -10.98 -11.93
C GLN A 40 -8.06 -11.84 -13.17
N PRO A 41 -9.27 -11.73 -13.76
CA PRO A 41 -9.55 -12.40 -15.01
C PRO A 41 -8.74 -11.80 -16.17
N ALA A 42 -8.57 -12.58 -17.23
CA ALA A 42 -8.00 -12.10 -18.48
C ALA A 42 -8.78 -10.89 -19.01
N GLY A 43 -8.07 -9.89 -19.54
CA GLY A 43 -8.68 -8.66 -20.06
C GLY A 43 -9.10 -7.64 -18.99
N THR A 44 -8.75 -7.87 -17.72
CA THR A 44 -8.84 -6.83 -16.68
C THR A 44 -7.98 -5.63 -17.07
N SER A 45 -8.48 -4.42 -16.81
CA SER A 45 -7.74 -3.20 -17.10
C SER A 45 -6.40 -3.14 -16.33
N PRO A 46 -5.44 -2.32 -16.79
CA PRO A 46 -4.13 -2.21 -16.16
C PRO A 46 -4.20 -1.94 -14.65
N ILE A 47 -3.34 -2.64 -13.91
CA ILE A 47 -3.18 -2.53 -12.46
C ILE A 47 -1.71 -2.23 -12.17
N ALA A 48 -1.48 -1.30 -11.24
CA ALA A 48 -0.17 -0.93 -10.74
C ALA A 48 -0.12 -1.04 -9.22
N VAL A 49 0.85 -1.79 -8.69
CA VAL A 49 1.20 -1.77 -7.25
C VAL A 49 2.51 -1.02 -7.06
N ARG A 50 2.56 -0.03 -6.18
CA ARG A 50 3.73 0.86 -6.04
C ARG A 50 4.06 1.14 -4.58
N LEU A 51 5.32 0.98 -4.22
CA LEU A 51 5.89 1.44 -2.96
C LEU A 51 6.21 2.93 -3.09
N VAL A 52 5.31 3.78 -2.61
CA VAL A 52 5.41 5.24 -2.82
C VAL A 52 6.18 5.95 -1.70
N SER A 53 6.39 5.29 -0.56
CA SER A 53 7.22 5.79 0.53
C SER A 53 7.94 4.65 1.22
N ASN A 54 9.18 4.89 1.63
CA ASN A 54 10.01 3.98 2.40
C ASN A 54 10.98 4.82 3.26
N LYS A 55 10.66 5.01 4.55
CA LYS A 55 11.36 5.96 5.43
C LYS A 55 11.66 5.35 6.78
N GLU A 56 12.88 5.53 7.28
CA GLU A 56 13.21 5.19 8.67
C GLU A 56 12.49 6.15 9.62
N LEU A 57 11.83 5.60 10.64
CA LEU A 57 11.21 6.33 11.73
C LEU A 57 11.88 5.94 13.05
N ALA A 58 12.26 6.95 13.81
CA ALA A 58 12.67 6.79 15.19
C ALA A 58 11.47 7.02 16.11
N MET A 59 11.16 6.02 16.94
CA MET A 59 10.08 6.08 17.91
C MET A 59 10.63 6.19 19.32
N ARG A 60 9.94 6.95 20.16
CA ARG A 60 10.24 7.04 21.59
C ARG A 60 9.28 6.15 22.36
N VAL A 61 9.82 5.34 23.26
CA VAL A 61 8.99 4.57 24.18
C VAL A 61 8.46 5.52 25.26
N PRO A 62 7.14 5.58 25.50
CA PRO A 62 6.56 6.38 26.57
C PRO A 62 7.23 6.09 27.92
N PRO A 63 7.72 7.11 28.66
CA PRO A 63 8.46 6.91 29.92
C PRO A 63 7.78 6.03 30.98
N PRO A 64 6.44 6.02 31.13
CA PRO A 64 5.78 5.13 32.09
C PRO A 64 6.03 3.64 31.84
N ILE A 65 6.26 3.23 30.58
CA ILE A 65 6.47 1.82 30.21
C ILE A 65 7.77 1.28 30.83
N PRO A 66 8.97 1.82 30.53
CA PRO A 66 10.19 1.33 31.15
C PRO A 66 10.20 1.55 32.66
N ALA A 67 9.57 2.63 33.17
CA ALA A 67 9.46 2.84 34.62
C ALA A 67 8.68 1.71 35.32
N THR A 68 7.65 1.17 34.68
CA THR A 68 6.80 0.10 35.24
C THR A 68 7.40 -1.28 35.01
N PHE A 69 7.91 -1.54 33.81
CA PHE A 69 8.25 -2.88 33.35
C PHE A 69 9.75 -3.20 33.36
N CYS A 70 10.63 -2.23 33.63
CA CYS A 70 12.09 -2.45 33.59
C CYS A 70 12.80 -2.25 34.93
N ALA A 71 12.08 -1.88 35.98
CA ALA A 71 12.65 -1.65 37.31
C ALA A 71 13.23 -2.92 37.98
N ALA A 72 12.87 -4.12 37.51
CA ALA A 72 13.26 -5.41 38.11
C ALA A 72 13.86 -6.42 37.10
N GLU A 73 14.03 -6.05 35.83
CA GLU A 73 14.37 -6.97 34.72
C GLU A 73 15.85 -6.90 34.32
N ARG A 74 16.38 -8.03 33.82
CA ARG A 74 17.78 -8.18 33.38
C ARG A 74 18.04 -7.56 31.99
N ASP A 75 16.98 -7.29 31.21
CA ASP A 75 17.04 -6.71 29.87
C ASP A 75 16.01 -5.56 29.74
N PRO A 76 16.40 -4.30 29.99
CA PRO A 76 15.46 -3.18 30.02
C PRO A 76 14.95 -2.82 28.61
N LEU A 77 13.66 -2.50 28.50
CA LEU A 77 13.07 -1.93 27.29
C LEU A 77 13.80 -0.64 26.91
N PRO A 78 14.22 -0.49 25.65
CA PRO A 78 14.98 0.69 25.24
C PRO A 78 14.08 1.91 25.19
N ALA A 79 14.64 3.08 25.53
CA ALA A 79 13.90 4.35 25.48
C ALA A 79 13.51 4.77 24.05
N ARG A 80 14.13 4.18 23.03
CA ARG A 80 13.88 4.43 21.62
C ARG A 80 13.89 3.14 20.83
N SER A 81 13.13 3.11 19.76
CA SER A 81 13.10 2.03 18.78
C SER A 81 13.12 2.62 17.37
N LYS A 82 13.51 1.82 16.39
CA LYS A 82 13.50 2.20 14.97
C LYS A 82 12.61 1.24 14.19
N CYS A 83 11.92 1.77 13.19
CA CYS A 83 11.23 0.97 12.19
C CYS A 83 11.31 1.65 10.83
N THR A 84 11.12 0.87 9.77
CA THR A 84 10.99 1.41 8.43
C THR A 84 9.50 1.53 8.10
N SER A 85 9.02 2.76 7.94
CA SER A 85 7.66 3.05 7.51
C SER A 85 7.55 3.02 6.00
N GLN A 86 6.65 2.19 5.50
CA GLN A 86 6.38 2.02 4.09
C GLN A 86 4.94 2.39 3.77
N ALA A 87 4.71 2.89 2.56
CA ALA A 87 3.39 3.12 2.00
C ALA A 87 3.27 2.42 0.65
N LEU A 88 2.38 1.44 0.57
CA LEU A 88 2.11 0.66 -0.63
C LEU A 88 0.73 1.00 -1.17
N CYS A 89 0.65 1.30 -2.45
CA CYS A 89 -0.56 1.69 -3.15
C CYS A 89 -0.90 0.66 -4.23
N LEU A 90 -2.18 0.34 -4.38
CA LEU A 90 -2.74 -0.40 -5.51
C LEU A 90 -3.67 0.53 -6.28
N SER A 91 -3.36 0.73 -7.55
CA SER A 91 -4.14 1.54 -8.49
C SER A 91 -4.58 0.72 -9.67
N GLN A 92 -5.73 1.06 -10.23
CA GLN A 92 -6.26 0.45 -11.45
C GLN A 92 -6.70 1.52 -12.42
N GLU A 93 -6.50 1.28 -13.72
CA GLU A 93 -7.09 2.11 -14.76
C GLU A 93 -8.59 1.81 -14.90
N VAL A 94 -9.43 2.81 -14.67
CA VAL A 94 -10.89 2.75 -14.81
C VAL A 94 -11.32 3.87 -15.75
N ASN A 95 -11.91 3.51 -16.89
CA ASN A 95 -12.36 4.46 -17.92
C ASN A 95 -11.28 5.46 -18.39
N GLY A 96 -10.03 5.02 -18.54
CA GLY A 96 -8.92 5.88 -18.96
C GLY A 96 -8.28 6.71 -17.83
N LEU A 97 -8.69 6.49 -16.57
CA LEU A 97 -8.18 7.21 -15.39
C LEU A 97 -7.59 6.23 -14.38
N TRP A 98 -6.43 6.57 -13.81
CA TRP A 98 -5.87 5.82 -12.70
C TRP A 98 -6.62 6.14 -11.41
N VAL A 99 -7.23 5.13 -10.82
CA VAL A 99 -7.92 5.22 -9.52
C VAL A 99 -7.09 4.48 -8.49
N LEU A 100 -6.72 5.17 -7.40
CA LEU A 100 -6.12 4.54 -6.22
C LEU A 100 -7.21 3.77 -5.47
N LEU A 101 -7.09 2.45 -5.45
CA LEU A 101 -8.12 1.55 -4.90
C LEU A 101 -7.84 1.13 -3.46
N PHE A 102 -6.57 0.95 -3.12
CA PHE A 102 -6.15 0.43 -1.83
C PHE A 102 -4.81 1.01 -1.43
N ILE A 103 -4.67 1.35 -0.15
CA ILE A 103 -3.42 1.82 0.43
C ILE A 103 -3.14 1.08 1.74
N LYS A 104 -1.86 0.76 1.96
CA LYS A 104 -1.37 0.16 3.19
C LYS A 104 -0.14 0.90 3.68
N TYR A 105 -0.15 1.24 4.96
CA TYR A 105 1.01 1.72 5.68
C TYR A 105 1.51 0.63 6.62
N THR A 106 2.77 0.24 6.47
CA THR A 106 3.44 -0.73 7.35
C THR A 106 4.60 -0.09 8.08
N GLN A 107 4.97 -0.68 9.21
CA GLN A 107 6.18 -0.42 9.97
C GLN A 107 6.94 -1.74 10.11
N GLU A 108 8.07 -1.86 9.43
CA GLU A 108 8.94 -3.02 9.50
C GLU A 108 10.02 -2.82 10.57
N TYR A 109 10.18 -3.78 11.47
CA TYR A 109 11.22 -3.81 12.48
C TYR A 109 12.26 -4.86 12.11
N ARG A 110 13.40 -4.41 11.62
CA ARG A 110 14.46 -5.28 11.09
C ARG A 110 15.41 -5.74 12.19
N ALA A 111 16.58 -6.27 11.81
CA ALA A 111 17.57 -6.81 12.74
C ALA A 111 18.11 -5.77 13.74
N ASP A 112 18.14 -4.49 13.34
CA ASP A 112 18.57 -3.35 14.13
C ASP A 112 17.54 -2.91 15.19
N ALA A 113 16.31 -3.42 15.12
CA ALA A 113 15.30 -3.20 16.15
C ALA A 113 15.66 -3.94 17.46
N PRO A 114 15.14 -3.45 18.60
CA PRO A 114 15.27 -4.14 19.89
C PRO A 114 14.73 -5.58 19.85
N PRO A 115 15.26 -6.51 20.67
CA PRO A 115 14.85 -7.92 20.65
C PRO A 115 13.34 -8.15 20.70
N CYS A 116 12.60 -7.34 21.46
CA CYS A 116 11.14 -7.45 21.58
C CYS A 116 10.39 -7.20 20.25
N ASN A 117 10.94 -6.36 19.36
CA ASN A 117 10.31 -5.95 18.11
C ASN A 117 10.98 -6.55 16.87
N ARG A 118 12.17 -7.12 16.98
CA ARG A 118 12.95 -7.65 15.86
C ARG A 118 12.16 -8.67 15.04
N GLY A 119 12.18 -8.49 13.72
CA GLY A 119 11.53 -9.40 12.76
C GLY A 119 10.00 -9.28 12.75
N ARG A 120 9.45 -8.15 13.22
CA ARG A 120 8.01 -7.89 13.21
C ARG A 120 7.65 -6.87 12.13
N VAL A 121 6.44 -6.99 11.60
CA VAL A 121 5.82 -5.99 10.74
C VAL A 121 4.49 -5.59 11.38
N TYR A 122 4.26 -4.29 11.51
CA TYR A 122 3.01 -3.73 12.02
C TYR A 122 2.28 -3.01 10.90
N ILE A 123 0.99 -3.30 10.72
CA ILE A 123 0.14 -2.57 9.79
C ILE A 123 -0.41 -1.36 10.54
N ALA A 124 0.13 -0.18 10.24
CA ALA A 124 -0.27 1.07 10.88
C ALA A 124 -1.63 1.56 10.40
N TYR A 125 -1.93 1.38 9.11
CA TYR A 125 -3.18 1.79 8.51
C TYR A 125 -3.44 1.03 7.22
N ILE A 126 -4.71 0.67 6.97
CA ILE A 126 -5.19 0.15 5.70
C ILE A 126 -6.51 0.84 5.37
N ASP A 127 -6.68 1.19 4.10
CA ASP A 127 -7.94 1.74 3.61
C ASP A 127 -8.15 1.38 2.13
N SER A 128 -9.41 1.42 1.69
CA SER A 128 -9.78 1.08 0.33
C SER A 128 -11.07 1.74 -0.12
N VAL A 129 -11.20 1.96 -1.42
CA VAL A 129 -12.43 2.45 -2.07
C VAL A 129 -13.01 1.39 -3.01
N ALA A 130 -14.34 1.36 -3.10
CA ALA A 130 -15.07 0.31 -3.82
C ALA A 130 -15.24 0.59 -5.33
N HIS A 131 -14.14 0.85 -6.04
CA HIS A 131 -14.14 1.19 -7.48
C HIS A 131 -13.38 0.19 -8.38
N SER A 132 -12.90 -0.93 -7.81
CA SER A 132 -12.20 -1.99 -8.55
C SER A 132 -13.09 -2.61 -9.62
N GLN A 133 -12.52 -2.91 -10.79
CA GLN A 133 -13.22 -3.59 -11.89
C GLN A 133 -12.46 -4.86 -12.30
N PRO A 134 -13.05 -6.06 -12.19
CA PRO A 134 -14.39 -6.35 -11.69
C PRO A 134 -14.49 -6.26 -10.15
N CYS A 135 -15.64 -5.80 -9.65
CA CYS A 135 -15.89 -5.66 -8.20
C CYS A 135 -15.79 -7.00 -7.44
N SER A 136 -16.08 -8.12 -8.11
CA SER A 136 -15.99 -9.47 -7.52
C SER A 136 -14.58 -9.89 -7.12
N ARG A 137 -13.54 -9.30 -7.71
CA ARG A 137 -12.13 -9.62 -7.42
C ARG A 137 -11.49 -8.68 -6.40
N ARG A 138 -12.22 -7.68 -5.91
CA ARG A 138 -11.74 -6.70 -4.93
C ARG A 138 -11.11 -7.36 -3.70
N VAL A 139 -11.84 -8.31 -3.10
CA VAL A 139 -11.40 -8.98 -1.87
C VAL A 139 -10.12 -9.78 -2.12
N ALA A 140 -10.05 -10.53 -3.22
CA ALA A 140 -8.86 -11.31 -3.57
C ALA A 140 -7.64 -10.41 -3.79
N ALA A 141 -7.78 -9.30 -4.51
CA ALA A 141 -6.70 -8.32 -4.69
C ALA A 141 -6.23 -7.73 -3.35
N HIS A 142 -7.16 -7.35 -2.47
CA HIS A 142 -6.82 -6.81 -1.14
C HIS A 142 -6.12 -7.85 -0.26
N GLN A 143 -6.49 -9.13 -0.37
CA GLN A 143 -5.83 -10.21 0.36
C GLN A 143 -4.37 -10.37 -0.09
N GLU A 144 -4.09 -10.37 -1.39
CA GLU A 144 -2.70 -10.40 -1.88
C GLU A 144 -1.90 -9.18 -1.41
N MET A 145 -2.50 -7.98 -1.42
CA MET A 145 -1.88 -6.77 -0.87
C MET A 145 -1.56 -6.87 0.63
N GLN A 146 -2.32 -7.64 1.40
CA GLN A 146 -2.09 -7.82 2.84
C GLN A 146 -1.03 -8.88 3.13
N LEU A 147 -1.06 -10.00 2.40
CA LEU A 147 -0.21 -11.16 2.66
C LEU A 147 1.24 -11.00 2.18
N CYS A 148 1.49 -10.18 1.16
CA CYS A 148 2.77 -10.16 0.47
C CYS A 148 3.72 -9.05 0.96
N THR A 149 4.07 -8.97 2.25
CA THR A 149 5.04 -7.98 2.76
C THR A 149 5.99 -8.60 3.77
#